data_AF-A0A961QRH3-F1
#
_entry.id   AF-A0A961QRH3-F1
#
_cell.length_a   1.000
_cell.length_b   1.000
_cell.length_c   1.000
_cell.angle_alpha   90.00
_cell.angle_beta   90.00
_cell.angle_gamma   90.00
#
_symmetry.space_group_name_H-M   'P 1'
#
loop_
_entity.id
_entity.type
_entity.pdbx_description
1 polymer ?
#
loop_
_entity_poly.entity_id
_entity_poly.type
_entity_poly.pdbx_seq_one_letter_code
_entity_poly.pdbx_strand_id
1 'polypeptide(L)'
;EAARMAFSAALRTGESFGAEHLIAILRGERTERVLARGHDRLPTFGVGSARSKPEWQAIFRQLMGHDLIRPDPSRHGALRLTEAARPILRDEAKIELRADTLRRAAARGAARREAVALVAEEDEGL
;
A
#
# COMPACT_ATOMS: atom_id res chain seq x y z
N GLU A 1 -11.34 -6.08 -2.71
CA GLU A 1 -11.04 -5.42 -1.41
C GLU A 1 -9.74 -4.61 -1.40
N ALA A 2 -8.58 -5.20 -1.67
CA ALA A 2 -7.28 -4.49 -1.64
C ALA A 2 -7.25 -3.20 -2.49
N ALA A 3 -7.87 -3.21 -3.68
CA ALA A 3 -7.99 -2.01 -4.52
C ALA A 3 -8.74 -0.87 -3.80
N ARG A 4 -9.90 -1.17 -3.20
CA ARG A 4 -10.68 -0.17 -2.43
C ARG A 4 -9.92 0.37 -1.24
N MET A 5 -9.16 -0.47 -0.52
CA MET A 5 -8.30 0.00 0.56
C MET A 5 -7.25 0.99 0.06
N ALA A 6 -6.56 0.67 -1.05
CA ALA A 6 -5.58 1.57 -1.67
C ALA A 6 -6.20 2.88 -2.13
N PHE A 7 -7.38 2.83 -2.76
CA PHE A 7 -8.11 4.02 -3.20
C PHE A 7 -8.56 4.88 -2.02
N SER A 8 -9.08 4.27 -0.95
CA SER A 8 -9.47 4.99 0.25
C SER A 8 -8.27 5.69 0.91
N ALA A 9 -7.11 5.04 0.95
CA ALA A 9 -5.88 5.65 1.46
C ALA A 9 -5.42 6.85 0.60
N ALA A 10 -5.43 6.71 -0.73
CA ALA A 10 -5.08 7.82 -1.63
C ALA A 10 -6.05 9.01 -1.46
N LEU A 11 -7.36 8.76 -1.43
CA LEU A 11 -8.37 9.81 -1.27
C LEU A 11 -8.30 10.51 0.09
N ARG A 12 -8.16 9.75 1.19
CA ARG A 12 -8.08 10.32 2.55
C ARG A 12 -6.80 11.10 2.81
N THR A 13 -5.79 10.92 1.97
CA THR A 13 -4.55 11.72 2.00
C THR A 13 -4.54 12.83 0.95
N GLY A 14 -5.69 13.12 0.33
CA GLY A 14 -5.84 14.18 -0.67
C GLY A 14 -5.03 13.92 -1.94
N GLU A 15 -4.79 12.66 -2.29
CA GLU A 15 -4.05 12.23 -3.48
C GLU A 15 -2.68 12.94 -3.63
N SER A 16 -2.01 13.18 -2.51
CA SER A 16 -0.78 14.00 -2.45
C SER A 16 0.46 13.18 -2.11
N PHE A 17 0.36 11.85 -2.14
CA PHE A 17 1.43 10.95 -1.72
C PHE A 17 1.62 9.78 -2.68
N GLY A 18 2.87 9.34 -2.81
CA GLY A 18 3.25 8.15 -3.58
C GLY A 18 2.98 6.84 -2.84
N ALA A 19 3.20 5.72 -3.54
CA ALA A 19 2.90 4.38 -3.04
C ALA A 19 3.52 4.11 -1.67
N GLU A 20 4.78 4.47 -1.45
CA GLU A 20 5.50 4.16 -0.21
C GLU A 20 4.79 4.68 1.05
N HIS A 21 4.32 5.93 1.02
CA HIS A 21 3.58 6.53 2.13
C HIS A 21 2.19 5.92 2.30
N LEU A 22 1.49 5.65 1.20
CA LEU A 22 0.18 4.99 1.25
C LEU A 22 0.29 3.56 1.81
N ILE A 23 1.37 2.85 1.48
CA ILE A 23 1.66 1.52 2.02
C ILE A 23 1.92 1.60 3.52
N ALA A 24 2.70 2.56 3.99
CA ALA A 24 2.93 2.76 5.43
C ALA A 24 1.60 2.96 6.17
N ILE A 25 0.69 3.78 5.64
CA ILE A 25 -0.65 3.98 6.22
C ILE A 25 -1.44 2.67 6.24
N LEU A 26 -1.56 1.99 5.09
CA LEU A 26 -2.32 0.75 4.97
C LEU A 26 -1.79 -0.34 5.92
N ARG A 27 -0.48 -0.41 6.11
CA ARG A 27 0.17 -1.37 7.00
C ARG A 27 0.16 -0.96 8.47
N GLY A 28 -0.24 0.27 8.80
CA GLY A 28 -0.26 0.78 10.17
C GLY A 28 1.14 1.15 10.68
N GLU A 29 2.06 1.51 9.79
CA GLU A 29 3.42 1.88 10.13
C GLU A 29 3.48 3.34 10.60
N ARG A 30 3.92 3.56 11.84
CA ARG A 30 4.09 4.89 12.45
C ARG A 30 5.44 5.51 12.08
N THR A 31 5.66 5.74 10.78
CA THR A 31 6.84 6.47 10.32
C THR A 31 6.75 7.94 10.73
N GLU A 32 7.90 8.62 10.83
CA GLU A 32 7.94 10.05 11.14
C GLU A 32 7.04 10.87 10.19
N ARG A 33 7.08 10.57 8.88
CA ARG A 33 6.24 11.24 7.88
C ARG A 33 4.75 10.98 8.06
N VAL A 34 4.36 9.77 8.51
CA VAL A 34 2.95 9.44 8.81
C VAL A 34 2.47 10.21 10.02
N LEU A 35 3.26 10.23 11.10
CA LEU A 35 2.95 10.93 12.35
C LEU A 35 2.89 12.45 12.14
N ALA A 36 3.87 13.02 11.43
CA ALA A 36 3.94 14.45 11.13
C ALA A 36 2.72 14.97 10.33
N ARG A 37 2.02 14.08 9.63
CA ARG A 37 0.78 14.41 8.89
C ARG A 37 -0.49 13.99 9.63
N GLY A 38 -0.36 13.37 10.81
CA GLY A 38 -1.49 12.84 11.58
C GLY A 38 -2.25 11.73 10.85
N HIS A 39 -1.60 11.04 9.92
CA HIS A 39 -2.22 10.00 9.10
C HIS A 39 -2.42 8.67 9.85
N ASP A 40 -1.78 8.53 11.01
CA ASP A 40 -1.99 7.45 11.98
C ASP A 40 -3.41 7.45 12.57
N ARG A 41 -4.12 8.58 12.50
CA ARG A 41 -5.51 8.75 12.99
C ARG A 41 -6.57 8.51 11.92
N LEU A 42 -6.17 8.24 10.68
CA LEU A 42 -7.12 7.95 9.61
C LEU A 42 -7.75 6.57 9.84
N PRO A 43 -9.05 6.37 9.54
CA PRO A 43 -9.67 5.05 9.66
C PRO A 43 -9.13 4.04 8.64
N THR A 44 -8.34 4.48 7.65
CA THR A 44 -7.59 3.62 6.73
C THR A 44 -6.24 3.19 7.28
N PHE A 45 -5.83 3.68 8.46
CA PHE A 45 -4.58 3.28 9.08
C PHE A 45 -4.66 1.83 9.56
N GLY A 46 -3.73 0.99 9.11
CA GLY A 46 -3.65 -0.41 9.52
C GLY A 46 -4.69 -1.37 8.91
N VAL A 47 -5.64 -0.89 8.10
CA VAL A 47 -6.70 -1.73 7.48
C VAL A 47 -6.15 -2.80 6.53
N GLY A 48 -4.90 -2.63 6.09
CA GLY A 48 -4.16 -3.51 5.19
C GLY A 48 -3.02 -4.27 5.85
N SER A 49 -2.96 -4.32 7.18
CA SER A 49 -1.86 -4.90 7.97
C SER A 49 -1.59 -6.38 7.66
N ALA A 50 -2.62 -7.12 7.23
CA ALA A 50 -2.49 -8.53 6.83
C ALA A 50 -1.57 -8.76 5.61
N ARG A 51 -1.28 -7.72 4.81
CA ARG A 51 -0.42 -7.81 3.63
C ARG A 51 0.93 -7.18 3.89
N SER A 52 1.98 -7.86 3.44
CA SER A 52 3.34 -7.33 3.52
C SER A 52 3.55 -6.14 2.57
N LYS A 53 4.60 -5.34 2.83
CA LYS A 53 4.98 -4.24 1.92
C LYS A 53 5.22 -4.69 0.48
N PRO A 54 5.95 -5.81 0.21
CA PRO A 54 6.10 -6.30 -1.16
C PRO A 54 4.77 -6.64 -1.84
N GLU A 55 3.80 -7.20 -1.11
CA GLU A 55 2.45 -7.46 -1.64
C GLU A 55 1.73 -6.17 -2.00
N TRP A 56 1.76 -5.17 -1.11
CA TRP A 56 1.19 -3.87 -1.41
C TRP A 56 1.86 -3.19 -2.60
N GLN A 57 3.19 -3.24 -2.71
CA GLN A 57 3.91 -2.74 -3.88
C GLN A 57 3.46 -3.45 -5.17
N ALA A 58 3.23 -4.77 -5.12
CA ALA A 58 2.68 -5.50 -6.25
C ALA A 58 1.25 -5.07 -6.60
N ILE A 59 0.40 -4.84 -5.60
CA ILE A 59 -0.95 -4.32 -5.79
C ILE A 59 -0.91 -2.94 -6.46
N PHE A 60 -0.16 -1.99 -5.92
CA PHE A 60 -0.04 -0.65 -6.50
C PHE A 60 0.49 -0.69 -7.95
N ARG A 61 1.46 -1.56 -8.26
CA ARG A 61 1.92 -1.76 -9.65
C ARG A 61 0.81 -2.27 -10.56
N GLN A 62 0.01 -3.23 -10.12
CA GLN A 62 -1.12 -3.72 -10.91
C GLN A 62 -2.21 -2.66 -11.08
N LEU A 63 -2.54 -1.89 -10.03
CA LEU A 63 -3.52 -0.80 -10.13
C LEU A 63 -3.07 0.28 -11.13
N MET A 64 -1.77 0.59 -11.20
CA MET A 64 -1.21 1.45 -12.25
C MET A 64 -1.30 0.80 -13.64
N GLY A 65 -0.98 -0.50 -13.76
CA GLY A 65 -1.09 -1.24 -15.01
C GLY A 65 -2.52 -1.38 -15.55
N HIS A 66 -3.52 -1.37 -14.67
CA HIS A 66 -4.95 -1.31 -15.00
C HIS A 66 -5.49 0.09 -15.21
N ASP A 67 -4.61 1.10 -15.17
CA ASP A 67 -4.97 2.49 -15.33
C ASP A 67 -5.99 3.03 -14.30
N LEU A 68 -5.99 2.46 -13.10
CA LEU A 68 -6.90 2.87 -12.01
C LEU A 68 -6.30 3.97 -11.14
N ILE A 69 -4.97 4.03 -11.11
CA ILE A 69 -4.20 5.09 -10.45
C ILE A 69 -3.04 5.51 -11.35
N ARG A 70 -2.67 6.79 -11.31
CA ARG A 70 -1.52 7.33 -12.03
C ARG A 70 -0.69 8.25 -11.14
N PRO A 71 0.64 8.28 -11.29
CA PRO A 71 1.45 9.33 -10.70
C PRO A 71 1.15 10.66 -11.39
N ASP A 72 1.02 11.72 -10.60
CA ASP A 72 0.87 13.10 -11.07
C ASP A 72 2.24 13.82 -11.03
N PRO A 73 2.86 14.12 -12.19
CA PRO A 73 4.15 14.80 -12.26
C PRO A 73 4.13 16.19 -11.61
N SER A 74 2.99 16.88 -11.65
CA SER A 74 2.84 18.21 -11.05
C SER A 74 2.78 18.16 -9.51
N ARG A 75 2.60 16.96 -8.93
CA ARG A 75 2.50 16.72 -7.49
C ARG A 75 3.59 15.78 -6.98
N HIS A 76 4.80 15.89 -7.55
CA HIS A 76 5.95 15.10 -7.12
C HIS A 76 5.70 13.58 -7.17
N GLY A 77 4.92 13.11 -8.15
CA GLY A 77 4.61 11.68 -8.32
C GLY A 77 3.56 11.15 -7.35
N ALA A 78 2.73 12.02 -6.77
CA ALA A 78 1.59 11.60 -5.97
C ALA A 78 0.63 10.71 -6.78
N LEU A 79 0.09 9.67 -6.16
CA LEU A 79 -0.83 8.75 -6.83
C LEU A 79 -2.26 9.30 -6.77
N ARG A 80 -2.85 9.48 -7.95
CA ARG A 80 -4.24 9.93 -8.14
C ARG A 80 -5.08 8.84 -8.76
N LEU A 81 -6.34 8.76 -8.35
CA LEU A 81 -7.32 7.87 -8.97
C LEU A 81 -7.68 8.41 -10.36
N THR A 82 -7.88 7.49 -11.30
CA THR A 82 -8.47 7.81 -12.59
C THR A 82 -10.00 7.65 -12.53
N GLU A 83 -10.69 8.08 -13.59
CA GLU A 83 -12.13 7.87 -13.73
C GLU A 83 -12.51 6.38 -13.68
N ALA A 84 -11.64 5.49 -14.19
CA ALA A 84 -11.85 4.05 -14.20
C ALA A 84 -11.89 3.42 -12.79
N ALA A 85 -11.33 4.09 -11.77
CA ALA A 85 -11.38 3.60 -10.39
C ALA A 85 -12.72 3.84 -9.69
N ARG A 86 -13.56 4.77 -10.19
CA ARG A 86 -14.80 5.18 -9.51
C ARG A 86 -15.79 4.03 -9.29
N PRO A 87 -16.09 3.17 -10.29
CA PRO A 87 -17.04 2.06 -10.08
C PRO A 87 -16.53 1.04 -9.06
N ILE A 88 -15.22 0.79 -9.03
CA ILE A 88 -14.60 -0.13 -8.06
C ILE A 88 -14.65 0.44 -6.64
N LEU A 89 -14.44 1.75 -6.50
CA LEU A 89 -14.54 2.46 -5.22
C LEU A 89 -15.97 2.38 -4.64
N ARG A 90 -16.98 2.49 -5.50
CA ARG A 90 -18.41 2.39 -5.15
C ARG A 90 -18.93 0.96 -5.00
N ASP A 91 -18.06 -0.04 -5.17
CA ASP A 91 -18.44 -1.46 -5.19
C ASP A 91 -19.40 -1.84 -6.33
N GLU A 92 -19.47 -1.03 -7.38
CA GLU A 92 -20.26 -1.26 -8.60
C GLU A 92 -19.51 -2.15 -9.60
N ALA A 93 -18.17 -2.26 -9.47
CA ALA A 93 -17.34 -3.12 -10.31
C ALA A 93 -16.25 -3.83 -9.48
N LYS A 94 -15.77 -4.96 -10.01
CA LYS A 94 -14.66 -5.73 -9.42
C LYS A 94 -13.42 -5.67 -10.31
N ILE A 95 -12.25 -5.80 -9.68
CA ILE A 95 -10.98 -5.99 -10.36
C ILE A 95 -10.35 -7.29 -9.87
N GLU A 96 -9.83 -8.07 -10.81
CA GLU A 96 -9.03 -9.24 -10.54
C GLU A 96 -7.55 -8.88 -10.64
N LEU A 97 -6.79 -9.25 -9.61
CA LEU A 97 -5.34 -9.04 -9.58
C LEU A 97 -4.65 -10.37 -9.87
N ARG A 98 -3.54 -10.32 -10.63
CA ARG A 98 -2.73 -11.48 -10.98
C ARG A 98 -2.20 -12.18 -9.73
N ALA A 99 -2.75 -13.36 -9.45
CA ALA A 99 -2.44 -14.14 -8.26
C ALA A 99 -0.97 -14.60 -8.21
N ASP A 100 -0.35 -14.92 -9.34
CA ASP A 100 1.07 -15.30 -9.40
C ASP A 100 2.00 -14.19 -8.90
N THR A 101 1.65 -12.94 -9.18
CA THR A 101 2.45 -11.78 -8.83
C THR A 101 2.31 -11.50 -7.33
N LEU A 102 1.11 -11.69 -6.79
CA LEU A 102 0.83 -11.58 -5.36
C LEU A 102 1.50 -12.72 -4.56
N ARG A 103 1.42 -13.97 -5.02
CA ARG A 103 2.12 -15.11 -4.36
C ARG A 103 3.62 -14.90 -4.27
N ARG A 104 4.25 -14.49 -5.38
CA ARG A 104 5.70 -14.16 -5.39
C ARG A 104 6.04 -13.01 -4.46
N ALA A 105 5.17 -12.00 -4.38
CA ALA A 105 5.37 -10.89 -3.47
C ALA A 105 5.23 -11.31 -2.00
N ALA A 106 4.24 -12.13 -1.67
CA ALA A 106 4.04 -12.68 -0.33
C ALA A 106 5.22 -13.53 0.12
N ALA A 107 5.75 -14.40 -0.75
CA ALA A 107 6.94 -15.20 -0.46
C ALA A 107 8.15 -14.32 -0.13
N ARG A 108 8.41 -13.26 -0.93
CA ARG A 108 9.47 -12.29 -0.62
C ARG A 108 9.23 -11.54 0.69
N GLY A 109 7.96 -11.23 0.99
CA GLY A 109 7.58 -10.62 2.27
C GLY A 109 7.86 -11.52 3.46
N ALA A 110 7.60 -12.82 3.34
CA ALA A 110 7.90 -13.82 4.37
C ALA A 110 9.42 -13.97 4.58
N ALA A 111 10.18 -14.20 3.51
CA ALA A 111 11.64 -14.32 3.58
C ALA A 111 12.30 -13.08 4.21
N ARG A 112 11.79 -11.88 3.90
CA ARG A 112 12.29 -10.65 4.52
C ARG A 112 12.02 -10.60 6.02
N ARG A 113 10.85 -11.06 6.49
CA ARG A 113 10.54 -11.10 7.92
C ARG A 113 11.42 -12.09 8.66
N GLU A 114 11.64 -13.27 8.09
CA GLU A 114 12.53 -14.29 8.64
C GLU A 114 13.97 -13.75 8.77
N ALA A 115 14.51 -13.12 7.73
CA ALA A 115 15.84 -12.51 7.79
C ALA A 115 15.95 -11.41 8.86
N VAL A 116 14.92 -10.58 9.04
CA VAL A 116 14.92 -9.54 10.09
C VAL A 116 14.84 -10.15 11.49
N ALA A 117 14.08 -11.24 11.67
CA ALA A 117 14.01 -11.93 12.96
C ALA A 117 15.36 -12.53 13.35
N LEU A 118 16.05 -13.21 12.42
CA LEU A 118 17.38 -13.78 12.68
C LEU A 118 18.39 -12.73 13.14
N VAL A 119 18.39 -11.55 12.51
CA VAL A 119 19.29 -10.45 12.89
C VAL A 119 18.95 -9.88 14.27
N ALA A 120 17.67 -9.84 14.66
CA ALA A 120 17.26 -9.34 15.97
C ALA A 120 17.68 -10.29 17.11
N GLU A 121 17.61 -11.60 16.88
CA GLU A 121 18.04 -12.62 17.84
C GLU A 121 19.58 -12.62 18.02
N GLU A 122 20.34 -12.24 16.98
CA GLU A 122 21.80 -12.07 17.06
C GLU A 122 22.22 -10.84 17.89
N ASP A 123 21.42 -9.76 17.90
CA ASP A 123 21.71 -8.51 18.62
C ASP A 123 21.36 -8.59 20.13
N GLU A 124 20.46 -9.49 20.53
CA GLU A 124 20.13 -9.77 21.95
C GLU A 124 21.11 -10.72 22.64
N GLY A 125 22.06 -11.31 21.91
CA GLY A 125 23.01 -12.32 22.39
C GLY A 125 24.41 -11.83 22.79
N LEU A 126 24.66 -10.52 22.80
CA LEU A 126 25.94 -9.88 23.17
C LEU A 126 25.81 -9.01 24.44
#